data_AF-A0A3M2BJ61-F1
#
_entry.id   AF-A0A3M2BJ61-F1
#
_cell.length_a   1.000
_cell.length_b   1.000
_cell.length_c   1.000
_cell.angle_alpha   90.00
_cell.angle_beta   90.00
_cell.angle_gamma   90.00
#
_symmetry.space_group_name_H-M   'P 1'
#
loop_
_entity.id
_entity.type
_entity.pdbx_description
1 polymer ?
#
loop_
_entity_poly.entity_id
_entity_poly.type
_entity_poly.pdbx_seq_one_letter_code
_entity_poly.pdbx_strand_id
1 'polypeptide(L)'
;MESAYTTVQSGTDIELNVLHRPRTRQRAAVCAVLVSLTASVAWAADANAWLDVAGRAHPILVHFPIALLAAAALFELIRVLARRTQPSPTAIGCLILAVLGAAAAGASGWLNADVNELAGDTDVELHRWIAIGGSSAAVLAFFLGVLARSPEARALRRLYMLCLFLGAAAVGLAGHFGGELVYGKGYLLEPLQSSALPEPIVNTNQNASSLVSFERDILPIFQAECIDCHGTRKKSGKLRLDSAAEFAASPYFDEVVVA
;
A
#
# COMPACT_ATOMS: atom_id res chain seq x y z
N MET A 1 63.83 -80.09 -30.44
CA MET A 1 63.82 -79.87 -31.90
C MET A 1 63.10 -78.57 -32.16
N GLU A 2 63.85 -77.63 -32.72
CA GLU A 2 63.49 -76.52 -33.61
C GLU A 2 62.20 -75.67 -33.49
N SER A 3 62.47 -74.37 -33.74
CA SER A 3 61.68 -73.35 -34.42
C SER A 3 60.47 -72.76 -33.69
N ALA A 4 60.49 -71.49 -33.27
CA ALA A 4 60.51 -70.24 -34.06
C ALA A 4 59.17 -69.95 -34.75
N TYR A 5 58.46 -68.89 -34.33
CA TYR A 5 58.24 -67.67 -35.14
C TYR A 5 57.38 -66.63 -34.40
N THR A 6 57.76 -65.38 -34.62
CA THR A 6 57.24 -64.09 -34.18
C THR A 6 55.85 -63.73 -34.72
N THR A 7 55.08 -62.90 -33.99
CA THR A 7 54.30 -61.78 -34.59
C THR A 7 54.14 -60.64 -33.59
N VAL A 8 54.34 -59.42 -34.08
CA VAL A 8 54.28 -58.09 -33.44
C VAL A 8 52.87 -57.50 -33.59
N GLN A 9 52.36 -56.77 -32.59
CA GLN A 9 51.44 -55.61 -32.67
C GLN A 9 50.90 -55.27 -31.27
N SER A 10 50.61 -54.05 -30.83
CA SER A 10 51.00 -52.66 -31.16
C SER A 10 50.36 -51.83 -30.04
N GLY A 11 51.09 -50.92 -29.42
CA GLY A 11 50.55 -50.10 -28.33
C GLY A 11 49.53 -49.06 -28.83
N THR A 12 48.30 -49.12 -28.34
CA THR A 12 47.28 -48.04 -28.44
C THR A 12 46.14 -48.24 -27.43
N ASP A 13 46.42 -48.50 -26.15
CA ASP A 13 45.35 -48.70 -25.15
C ASP A 13 45.19 -47.54 -24.13
N ILE A 14 45.86 -46.40 -24.32
CA ILE A 14 45.88 -45.33 -23.30
C ILE A 14 45.23 -43.99 -23.73
N GLU A 15 44.95 -43.74 -25.01
CA GLU A 15 44.50 -42.39 -25.46
C GLU A 15 43.06 -42.23 -26.02
N LEU A 16 42.18 -43.23 -25.93
CA LEU A 16 40.81 -43.09 -26.47
C LEU A 16 39.70 -42.77 -25.44
N ASN A 17 40.03 -42.63 -24.15
CA ASN A 17 39.00 -42.42 -23.11
C ASN A 17 38.71 -40.94 -22.77
N VAL A 18 39.25 -39.97 -23.52
CA VAL A 18 39.11 -38.53 -23.19
C VAL A 18 38.13 -37.77 -24.10
N LEU A 19 37.73 -38.30 -25.27
CA LEU A 19 36.96 -37.53 -26.28
C LEU A 19 35.46 -37.89 -26.42
N HIS A 20 34.87 -38.62 -25.47
CA HIS A 20 33.43 -38.92 -25.48
C HIS A 20 32.73 -38.55 -24.16
N ARG A 21 32.90 -37.30 -23.69
CA ARG A 21 31.88 -36.71 -22.81
C ARG A 21 30.63 -36.48 -23.66
N PRO A 22 29.54 -37.23 -23.44
CA PRO A 22 28.42 -37.22 -24.36
C PRO A 22 27.75 -35.84 -24.32
N ARG A 23 27.56 -35.21 -25.49
CA ARG A 23 26.84 -33.94 -25.68
C ARG A 23 25.47 -33.91 -24.98
N THR A 24 24.89 -35.08 -24.68
CA THR A 24 23.66 -35.27 -23.91
C THR A 24 23.78 -34.82 -22.45
N ARG A 25 24.93 -35.04 -21.79
CA ARG A 25 25.15 -34.58 -20.40
C ARG A 25 25.26 -33.05 -20.32
N GLN A 26 25.93 -32.42 -21.29
CA GLN A 26 26.00 -30.97 -21.36
C GLN A 26 24.63 -30.35 -21.65
N ARG A 27 23.85 -30.93 -22.58
CA ARG A 27 22.47 -30.48 -22.85
C ARG A 27 21.54 -30.67 -21.65
N ALA A 28 21.63 -31.79 -20.94
CA ALA A 28 20.83 -32.04 -19.74
C ALA A 28 21.18 -31.08 -18.60
N ALA A 29 22.47 -30.76 -18.41
CA ALA A 29 22.91 -29.79 -17.41
C ALA A 29 22.42 -28.38 -17.74
N VAL A 30 22.49 -27.96 -19.01
CA VAL A 30 21.96 -26.65 -19.46
C VAL A 30 20.44 -26.59 -19.28
N CYS A 31 19.69 -27.62 -19.65
CA CYS A 31 18.25 -27.67 -19.41
C CYS A 31 17.90 -27.64 -17.91
N ALA A 32 18.62 -28.37 -17.05
CA ALA A 32 18.39 -28.38 -15.60
C ALA A 32 18.66 -27.02 -14.96
N VAL A 33 19.67 -26.29 -15.43
CA VAL A 33 19.96 -24.91 -15.00
C VAL A 33 18.85 -23.97 -15.47
N LEU A 34 18.41 -24.06 -16.73
CA LEU A 34 17.32 -23.22 -17.26
C LEU A 34 15.97 -23.49 -16.56
N VAL A 35 15.66 -24.76 -16.26
CA VAL A 35 14.46 -25.14 -15.49
C VAL A 35 14.54 -24.62 -14.05
N SER A 36 15.70 -24.72 -13.42
CA SER A 36 15.90 -24.17 -12.07
C SER A 36 15.80 -22.64 -12.03
N LEU A 37 16.37 -21.95 -13.03
CA LEU A 37 16.25 -20.50 -13.16
C LEU A 37 14.81 -20.06 -13.41
N THR A 38 14.09 -20.72 -14.31
CA THR A 38 12.67 -20.40 -14.59
C THR A 38 11.77 -20.69 -13.39
N ALA A 39 12.01 -21.79 -12.67
CA ALA A 39 11.30 -22.08 -11.41
C ALA A 39 11.59 -21.04 -10.33
N SER A 40 12.83 -20.54 -10.24
CA SER A 40 13.21 -19.50 -9.28
C SER A 40 12.56 -18.15 -9.60
N VAL A 41 12.47 -17.81 -10.89
CA VAL A 41 11.77 -16.60 -11.38
C VAL A 41 10.26 -16.71 -11.16
N ALA A 42 9.66 -17.88 -11.40
CA ALA A 42 8.24 -18.12 -11.14
C ALA A 42 7.90 -17.99 -9.65
N TRP A 43 8.70 -18.61 -8.77
CA TRP A 43 8.56 -18.45 -7.32
C TRP A 43 8.71 -16.99 -6.86
N ALA A 44 9.65 -16.25 -7.44
CA ALA A 44 9.83 -14.82 -7.13
C ALA A 44 8.64 -13.97 -7.61
N ALA A 45 8.08 -14.28 -8.78
CA ALA A 45 6.88 -13.62 -9.29
C ALA A 45 5.65 -13.91 -8.42
N ASP A 46 5.47 -15.16 -7.99
CA ASP A 46 4.40 -15.54 -7.06
C ASP A 46 4.55 -14.84 -5.71
N ALA A 47 5.78 -14.74 -5.18
CA ALA A 47 6.05 -14.03 -3.94
C ALA A 47 5.70 -12.53 -4.02
N ASN A 48 6.04 -11.87 -5.14
CA ASN A 48 5.68 -10.47 -5.35
C ASN A 48 4.16 -10.27 -5.43
N ALA A 49 3.42 -11.18 -6.08
CA ALA A 49 1.97 -11.12 -6.11
C ALA A 49 1.34 -11.21 -4.71
N TRP A 50 1.88 -12.05 -3.83
CA TRP A 50 1.43 -12.13 -2.44
C TRP A 50 1.76 -10.87 -1.63
N LEU A 51 2.91 -10.23 -1.89
CA LEU A 51 3.26 -8.94 -1.27
C LEU A 51 2.31 -7.82 -1.73
N ASP A 52 1.94 -7.79 -3.00
CA ASP A 52 0.95 -6.84 -3.53
C ASP A 52 -0.40 -7.01 -2.85
N VAL A 53 -0.86 -8.26 -2.69
CA VAL A 53 -2.09 -8.58 -1.97
C VAL A 53 -1.99 -8.12 -0.50
N ALA A 54 -0.86 -8.36 0.15
CA ALA A 54 -0.63 -7.91 1.52
C ALA A 54 -0.65 -6.37 1.65
N GLY A 55 -0.10 -5.65 0.68
CA GLY A 55 -0.21 -4.19 0.59
C GLY A 55 -1.65 -3.73 0.39
N ARG A 56 -2.33 -4.28 -0.62
CA ARG A 56 -3.74 -3.96 -0.93
C ARG A 56 -4.71 -4.29 0.21
N ALA A 57 -4.33 -5.14 1.15
CA ALA A 57 -5.11 -5.44 2.35
C ALA A 57 -5.07 -4.33 3.42
N HIS A 58 -4.20 -3.31 3.27
CA HIS A 58 -4.07 -2.22 4.24
C HIS A 58 -5.41 -1.56 4.64
N PRO A 59 -6.30 -1.16 3.71
CA PRO A 59 -7.59 -0.57 4.07
C PRO A 59 -8.47 -1.49 4.90
N ILE A 60 -8.35 -2.81 4.77
CA ILE A 60 -9.10 -3.77 5.60
C ILE A 60 -8.48 -3.82 7.00
N LEU A 61 -7.15 -3.91 7.08
CA LEU A 61 -6.41 -4.06 8.33
C LEU A 61 -6.49 -2.85 9.25
N VAL A 62 -6.69 -1.63 8.73
CA VAL A 62 -6.77 -0.42 9.56
C VAL A 62 -8.03 -0.35 10.43
N HIS A 63 -9.15 -0.97 10.02
CA HIS A 63 -10.43 -0.82 10.74
C HIS A 63 -10.38 -1.34 12.17
N PHE A 64 -9.73 -2.49 12.37
CA PHE A 64 -9.65 -3.16 13.66
C PHE A 64 -8.87 -2.37 14.73
N PRO A 65 -7.60 -1.96 14.50
CA PRO A 65 -6.85 -1.19 15.49
C PRO A 65 -7.46 0.20 15.75
N ILE A 66 -8.05 0.85 14.74
CA ILE A 66 -8.75 2.13 14.92
C ILE A 66 -9.92 1.96 15.90
N ALA A 67 -10.80 0.98 15.64
CA ALA A 67 -11.96 0.73 16.47
C ALA A 67 -11.58 0.35 17.91
N LEU A 68 -10.54 -0.47 18.08
CA LEU A 68 -10.09 -0.89 19.40
C LEU A 68 -9.43 0.24 20.20
N LEU A 69 -8.64 1.10 19.56
CA LEU A 69 -8.07 2.26 20.25
C LEU A 69 -9.16 3.25 20.67
N ALA A 70 -10.15 3.49 19.79
CA ALA A 70 -11.32 4.30 20.11
C ALA A 70 -12.15 3.69 21.26
N ALA A 71 -12.37 2.37 21.24
CA ALA A 71 -13.06 1.66 22.32
C ALA A 71 -12.30 1.75 23.65
N ALA A 72 -10.97 1.61 23.64
CA ALA A 72 -10.14 1.80 24.83
C ALA A 72 -10.30 3.21 25.42
N ALA A 73 -10.24 4.25 24.57
CA ALA A 73 -10.46 5.63 24.98
C ALA A 73 -11.88 5.85 25.54
N LEU A 74 -12.90 5.24 24.92
CA LEU A 74 -14.28 5.31 25.40
C LEU A 74 -14.45 4.65 26.78
N PHE A 75 -13.89 3.46 26.99
CA PHE A 75 -13.98 2.78 28.30
C PHE A 75 -13.29 3.56 29.41
N GLU A 76 -12.13 4.17 29.13
CA GLU A 76 -11.47 5.05 30.10
C GLU A 76 -12.25 6.34 30.35
N LEU A 77 -12.82 6.94 29.30
CA LEU A 77 -13.68 8.12 29.45
C LEU A 77 -14.87 7.83 30.37
N ILE A 78 -15.57 6.71 30.16
CA ILE A 78 -16.68 6.28 31.02
C ILE A 78 -16.20 6.11 32.47
N ARG A 79 -15.01 5.53 32.69
CA ARG A 79 -14.46 5.35 34.04
C ARG A 79 -14.07 6.66 34.71
N VAL A 80 -13.52 7.62 33.97
CA VAL A 80 -13.25 8.97 34.48
C VAL A 80 -14.53 9.65 34.90
N LEU A 81 -15.58 9.59 34.07
CA LEU A 81 -16.90 10.14 34.39
C LEU A 81 -17.51 9.43 35.61
N ALA A 82 -17.29 8.13 35.75
CA ALA A 82 -17.68 7.33 36.92
C ALA A 82 -16.72 7.47 38.13
N ARG A 83 -15.76 8.40 38.08
CA ARG A 83 -14.76 8.68 39.14
C ARG A 83 -13.94 7.46 39.59
N ARG A 84 -13.74 6.49 38.69
CA ARG A 84 -12.89 5.32 38.93
C ARG A 84 -11.43 5.67 38.66
N THR A 85 -10.54 5.32 39.58
CA THR A 85 -9.13 5.75 39.56
C THR A 85 -8.16 4.71 39.00
N GLN A 86 -8.61 3.48 38.75
CA GLN A 86 -7.78 2.43 38.15
C GLN A 86 -8.07 2.33 36.65
N PRO A 87 -7.05 2.06 35.80
CA PRO A 87 -7.27 1.73 34.40
C PRO A 87 -8.27 0.57 34.23
N SER A 88 -9.07 0.62 33.19
CA SER A 88 -10.03 -0.41 32.82
C SER A 88 -9.30 -1.66 32.32
N PRO A 89 -9.53 -2.85 32.89
CA PRO A 89 -9.01 -4.09 32.33
C PRO A 89 -9.43 -4.28 30.86
N THR A 90 -10.66 -3.88 30.51
CA THR A 90 -11.17 -3.92 29.15
C THR A 90 -10.42 -2.95 28.23
N ALA A 91 -10.12 -1.72 28.66
CA ALA A 91 -9.35 -0.78 27.84
C ALA A 91 -7.92 -1.28 27.59
N ILE A 92 -7.29 -1.90 28.60
CA ILE A 92 -5.97 -2.53 28.42
C ILE A 92 -6.05 -3.69 27.42
N GLY A 93 -7.09 -4.53 27.50
CA GLY A 93 -7.34 -5.61 26.53
C GLY A 93 -7.50 -5.08 25.10
N CYS A 94 -8.29 -4.01 24.93
CA CYS A 94 -8.43 -3.33 23.65
C CYS A 94 -7.10 -2.75 23.14
N LEU A 95 -6.30 -2.14 24.02
CA LEU A 95 -4.99 -1.58 23.66
C LEU A 95 -4.01 -2.64 23.17
N ILE A 96 -3.99 -3.84 23.77
CA ILE A 96 -3.12 -4.94 23.32
C ILE A 96 -3.45 -5.30 21.86
N LEU A 97 -4.73 -5.56 21.59
CA LEU A 97 -5.19 -5.91 20.25
C LEU A 97 -5.00 -4.75 19.26
N ALA A 98 -5.19 -3.50 19.71
CA ALA A 98 -4.97 -2.32 18.89
C ALA A 98 -3.49 -2.17 18.49
N VAL A 99 -2.56 -2.37 19.42
CA VAL A 99 -1.11 -2.31 19.13
C VAL A 99 -0.68 -3.39 18.15
N LEU A 100 -1.15 -4.63 18.34
CA LEU A 100 -0.86 -5.72 17.41
C LEU A 100 -1.46 -5.47 16.02
N GLY A 101 -2.72 -5.02 15.96
CA GLY A 101 -3.38 -4.66 14.71
C GLY A 101 -2.72 -3.47 14.02
N ALA A 102 -2.27 -2.45 14.77
CA ALA A 102 -1.57 -1.29 14.24
C ALA A 102 -0.21 -1.66 13.63
N ALA A 103 0.49 -2.64 14.20
CA ALA A 103 1.72 -3.17 13.61
C ALA A 103 1.45 -3.83 12.24
N ALA A 104 0.42 -4.66 12.14
CA ALA A 104 0.02 -5.28 10.88
C ALA A 104 -0.48 -4.26 9.84
N ALA A 105 -1.28 -3.27 10.29
CA ALA A 105 -1.75 -2.17 9.46
C ALA A 105 -0.60 -1.29 8.96
N GLY A 106 0.39 -0.97 9.82
CA GLY A 106 1.56 -0.20 9.44
C GLY A 106 2.45 -0.93 8.43
N ALA A 107 2.68 -2.23 8.63
CA ALA A 107 3.44 -3.07 7.71
C ALA A 107 2.78 -3.16 6.32
N SER A 108 1.47 -3.46 6.29
CA SER A 108 0.70 -3.47 5.03
C SER A 108 0.62 -2.09 4.39
N GLY A 109 0.55 -1.01 5.18
CA GLY A 109 0.50 0.36 4.67
C GLY A 109 1.78 0.77 3.95
N TRP A 110 2.94 0.30 4.43
CA TRP A 110 4.21 0.53 3.76
C TRP A 110 4.24 -0.15 2.39
N LEU A 111 3.84 -1.43 2.33
CA LEU A 111 3.69 -2.17 1.08
C LEU A 111 2.67 -1.50 0.14
N ASN A 112 1.56 -0.99 0.67
CA ASN A 112 0.54 -0.32 -0.13
C ASN A 112 1.05 0.97 -0.79
N ALA A 113 1.93 1.72 -0.12
CA ALA A 113 2.53 2.92 -0.71
C ALA A 113 3.43 2.56 -1.91
N ASP A 114 4.17 1.46 -1.81
CA ASP A 114 5.01 0.95 -2.90
C ASP A 114 4.17 0.42 -4.06
N VAL A 115 3.15 -0.40 -3.77
CA VAL A 115 2.23 -1.01 -4.78
C VAL A 115 1.51 0.03 -5.62
N ASN A 116 1.16 1.19 -5.03
CA ASN A 116 0.45 2.25 -5.74
C ASN A 116 1.38 3.37 -6.24
N GLU A 117 2.70 3.21 -6.11
CA GLU A 117 3.71 4.24 -6.45
C GLU A 117 3.43 5.61 -5.82
N LEU A 118 2.88 5.58 -4.59
CA LEU A 118 2.49 6.75 -3.82
C LEU A 118 3.60 7.23 -2.86
N ALA A 119 4.73 6.52 -2.83
CA ALA A 119 5.86 6.86 -1.99
C ALA A 119 6.43 8.26 -2.34
N GLY A 120 6.58 9.11 -1.32
CA GLY A 120 7.10 10.48 -1.47
C GLY A 120 6.04 11.54 -1.80
N ASP A 121 4.78 11.16 -2.02
CA ASP A 121 3.67 12.12 -2.09
C ASP A 121 3.46 12.78 -0.72
N THR A 122 3.26 14.11 -0.71
CA THR A 122 3.17 14.89 0.54
C THR A 122 1.98 14.49 1.40
N ASP A 123 0.85 14.15 0.78
CA ASP A 123 -0.37 13.77 1.51
C ASP A 123 -0.21 12.37 2.13
N VAL A 124 0.49 11.48 1.43
CA VAL A 124 0.84 10.13 1.91
C VAL A 124 1.82 10.21 3.08
N GLU A 125 2.83 11.08 2.98
CA GLU A 125 3.78 11.35 4.06
C GLU A 125 3.10 11.93 5.30
N LEU A 126 2.18 12.88 5.12
CA LEU A 126 1.39 13.44 6.22
C LEU A 126 0.58 12.34 6.92
N HIS A 127 -0.17 11.53 6.16
CA HIS A 127 -0.92 10.40 6.69
C HIS A 127 -0.01 9.42 7.46
N ARG A 128 1.15 9.09 6.89
CA ARG A 128 2.16 8.18 7.47
C ARG A 128 2.65 8.67 8.83
N TRP A 129 3.08 9.92 8.94
CA TRP A 129 3.64 10.44 10.19
C TRP A 129 2.60 10.60 11.29
N ILE A 130 1.36 10.98 10.94
CA ILE A 130 0.26 11.03 11.91
C ILE A 130 -0.07 9.62 12.42
N ALA A 131 -0.13 8.62 11.53
CA ALA A 131 -0.39 7.22 11.90
C ALA A 131 0.73 6.63 12.78
N ILE A 132 2.00 6.92 12.48
CA ILE A 132 3.14 6.50 13.30
C ILE A 132 3.10 7.17 14.68
N GLY A 133 2.81 8.46 14.74
CA GLY A 133 2.66 9.21 16.00
C GLY A 133 1.53 8.63 16.86
N GLY A 134 0.37 8.37 16.27
CA GLY A 134 -0.77 7.75 16.95
C GLY A 134 -0.47 6.33 17.45
N SER A 135 0.18 5.51 16.63
CA SER A 135 0.58 4.14 17.00
C SER A 135 1.62 4.14 18.14
N SER A 136 2.59 5.04 18.09
CA SER A 136 3.60 5.21 19.14
C SER A 136 2.96 5.66 20.46
N ALA A 137 1.99 6.58 20.41
CA ALA A 137 1.22 6.99 21.57
C ALA A 137 0.38 5.83 22.15
N ALA A 138 -0.20 4.97 21.31
CA ALA A 138 -0.93 3.78 21.74
C ALA A 138 -0.01 2.75 22.42
N VAL A 139 1.18 2.50 21.88
CA VAL A 139 2.20 1.64 22.50
C VAL A 139 2.61 2.18 23.86
N LEU A 140 2.90 3.49 23.95
CA LEU A 140 3.25 4.13 25.20
C LEU A 140 2.09 4.07 26.21
N ALA A 141 0.86 4.30 25.77
CA ALA A 141 -0.34 4.16 26.60
C ALA A 141 -0.49 2.72 27.13
N PHE A 142 -0.21 1.69 26.34
CA PHE A 142 -0.23 0.31 26.80
C PHE A 142 0.75 0.09 27.97
N PHE A 143 2.02 0.45 27.81
CA PHE A 143 3.01 0.29 28.88
C PHE A 143 2.65 1.09 30.13
N LEU A 144 2.25 2.36 29.97
CA LEU A 144 1.85 3.20 31.09
C LEU A 144 0.60 2.67 31.80
N GLY A 145 -0.38 2.14 31.07
CA GLY A 145 -1.58 1.55 31.64
C GLY A 145 -1.31 0.28 32.45
N VAL A 146 -0.31 -0.52 32.05
CA VAL A 146 0.15 -1.68 32.83
C VAL A 146 0.86 -1.24 34.11
N LEU A 147 1.68 -0.20 34.05
CA LEU A 147 2.43 0.32 35.22
C LEU A 147 1.57 1.16 36.17
N ALA A 148 0.51 1.82 35.68
CA ALA A 148 -0.36 2.72 36.45
C ALA A 148 -1.43 2.00 37.31
N ARG A 149 -1.19 0.74 37.70
CA ARG A 149 -2.16 -0.08 38.45
C ARG A 149 -2.26 0.28 39.93
N SER A 150 -1.24 0.92 40.51
CA SER A 150 -1.30 1.36 41.90
C SER A 150 -2.13 2.64 42.07
N PRO A 151 -2.89 2.79 43.16
CA PRO A 151 -3.64 4.02 43.44
C PRO A 151 -2.76 5.28 43.51
N GLU A 152 -1.51 5.10 43.92
CA GLU A 152 -0.51 6.16 44.14
C GLU A 152 0.16 6.64 42.84
N ALA A 153 0.08 5.87 41.75
CA ALA A 153 0.68 6.18 40.45
C ALA A 153 -0.07 7.26 39.66
N ARG A 154 -0.43 8.38 40.32
CA ARG A 154 -1.23 9.48 39.73
C ARG A 154 -0.58 10.09 38.48
N ALA A 155 0.74 10.25 38.49
CA ALA A 155 1.48 10.81 37.36
C ALA A 155 1.43 9.88 36.14
N LEU A 156 1.72 8.58 36.32
CA LEU A 156 1.65 7.58 35.26
C LEU A 156 0.24 7.46 34.70
N ARG A 157 -0.80 7.52 35.56
CA ARG A 157 -2.20 7.49 35.10
C ARG A 157 -2.55 8.71 34.25
N ARG A 158 -2.10 9.91 34.62
CA ARG A 158 -2.31 11.11 33.80
C ARG A 158 -1.62 10.98 32.44
N LEU A 159 -0.38 10.48 32.43
CA LEU A 159 0.37 10.29 31.20
C LEU A 159 -0.27 9.20 30.32
N TYR A 160 -0.70 8.09 30.91
CA TYR A 160 -1.48 7.05 30.25
C TYR A 160 -2.69 7.64 29.52
N MET A 161 -3.51 8.42 30.24
CA MET A 161 -4.72 9.04 29.67
C MET A 161 -4.39 10.03 28.56
N LEU A 162 -3.36 10.84 28.76
CA LEU A 162 -2.88 11.76 27.74
C LEU A 162 -2.47 11.00 26.47
N CYS A 163 -1.62 9.97 26.60
CA CYS A 163 -1.18 9.16 25.47
C CYS A 163 -2.34 8.43 24.78
N LEU A 164 -3.31 7.91 25.55
CA LEU A 164 -4.49 7.23 25.01
C LEU A 164 -5.35 8.17 24.17
N PHE A 165 -5.70 9.35 24.71
CA PHE A 165 -6.55 10.30 24.00
C PHE A 165 -5.81 10.98 22.84
N LEU A 166 -4.52 11.28 22.98
CA LEU A 166 -3.71 11.76 21.86
C LEU A 166 -3.60 10.71 20.77
N GLY A 167 -3.41 9.44 21.12
CA GLY A 167 -3.40 8.33 20.17
C GLY A 167 -4.74 8.20 19.43
N ALA A 168 -5.85 8.21 20.15
CA ALA A 168 -7.18 8.14 19.56
C ALA A 168 -7.48 9.33 18.62
N ALA A 169 -7.11 10.55 19.03
CA ALA A 169 -7.26 11.74 18.19
C ALA A 169 -6.37 11.69 16.94
N ALA A 170 -5.09 11.31 17.09
CA ALA A 170 -4.16 11.17 15.98
C ALA A 170 -4.64 10.12 14.97
N VAL A 171 -5.17 8.99 15.44
CA VAL A 171 -5.71 7.94 14.56
C VAL A 171 -6.99 8.40 13.85
N GLY A 172 -7.86 9.18 14.50
CA GLY A 172 -8.99 9.83 13.84
C GLY A 172 -8.54 10.77 12.71
N LEU A 173 -7.49 11.56 12.97
CA LEU A 173 -6.90 12.44 11.97
C LEU A 173 -6.22 11.67 10.83
N ALA A 174 -5.50 10.59 11.14
CA ALA A 174 -4.96 9.68 10.14
C ALA A 174 -6.08 9.07 9.28
N GLY A 175 -7.21 8.71 9.89
CA GLY A 175 -8.40 8.23 9.17
C GLY A 175 -8.98 9.27 8.22
N HIS A 176 -9.03 10.55 8.63
CA HIS A 176 -9.46 11.64 7.75
C HIS A 176 -8.56 11.77 6.51
N PHE A 177 -7.24 11.90 6.72
CA PHE A 177 -6.29 12.01 5.60
C PHE A 177 -6.21 10.72 4.78
N GLY A 178 -6.36 9.55 5.41
CA GLY A 178 -6.45 8.27 4.70
C GLY A 178 -7.68 8.20 3.78
N GLY A 179 -8.80 8.78 4.23
CA GLY A 179 -9.99 8.97 3.40
C GLY A 179 -9.74 9.89 2.21
N GLU A 180 -9.03 11.00 2.41
CA GLU A 180 -8.68 11.91 1.30
C GLU A 180 -7.75 11.26 0.26
N LEU A 181 -6.86 10.37 0.67
CA LEU A 181 -6.03 9.59 -0.27
C LEU A 181 -6.89 8.68 -1.17
N VAL A 182 -7.99 8.13 -0.64
CA VAL A 182 -8.87 7.21 -1.37
C VAL A 182 -9.94 7.95 -2.17
N TYR A 183 -10.56 8.97 -1.61
CA TYR A 183 -11.74 9.64 -2.18
C TYR A 183 -11.45 11.04 -2.75
N GLY A 184 -10.24 11.56 -2.56
CA GLY A 184 -9.85 12.90 -2.99
C GLY A 184 -9.98 13.95 -1.89
N LYS A 185 -9.32 15.10 -2.10
CA LYS A 185 -9.28 16.20 -1.12
C LYS A 185 -10.65 16.80 -0.87
N GLY A 186 -10.95 17.09 0.40
CA GLY A 186 -12.19 17.76 0.80
C GLY A 186 -13.45 16.87 0.76
N TYR A 187 -13.33 15.59 0.40
CA TYR A 187 -14.47 14.68 0.23
C TYR A 187 -15.46 14.66 1.43
N LEU A 188 -14.94 14.65 2.66
CA LEU A 188 -15.77 14.55 3.87
C LEU A 188 -16.67 15.78 4.10
N LEU A 189 -16.22 16.98 3.72
CA LEU A 189 -16.92 18.23 3.96
C LEU A 189 -17.59 18.79 2.71
N GLU A 190 -17.37 18.16 1.56
CA GLU A 190 -17.90 18.61 0.27
C GLU A 190 -19.40 18.87 0.29
N PRO A 191 -20.29 18.01 0.83
CA PRO A 191 -21.73 18.29 0.86
C PRO A 191 -22.12 19.54 1.66
N LEU A 192 -21.30 19.95 2.63
CA LEU A 192 -21.51 21.17 3.41
C LEU A 192 -20.99 22.42 2.68
N GLN A 193 -19.98 22.25 1.83
CA GLN A 193 -19.33 23.32 1.07
C GLN A 193 -20.01 23.58 -0.29
N SER A 194 -20.60 22.55 -0.89
CA SER A 194 -21.23 22.57 -2.22
C SER A 194 -22.70 23.05 -2.20
N SER A 195 -23.08 23.86 -1.20
CA SER A 195 -24.37 24.58 -1.21
C SER A 195 -24.47 25.66 -2.31
N ALA A 196 -23.51 25.72 -3.24
CA ALA A 196 -23.62 26.47 -4.47
C ALA A 196 -24.59 25.73 -5.40
N LEU A 197 -25.67 26.41 -5.79
CA LEU A 197 -26.68 25.92 -6.73
C LEU A 197 -26.01 25.27 -7.96
N PRO A 198 -26.57 24.17 -8.50
CA PRO A 198 -26.01 23.54 -9.69
C PRO A 198 -25.89 24.59 -10.79
N GLU A 199 -24.68 24.81 -11.29
CA GLU A 199 -24.50 25.69 -12.43
C GLU A 199 -25.33 25.14 -13.60
N PRO A 200 -26.13 25.99 -14.25
CA PRO A 200 -26.97 25.54 -15.34
C PRO A 200 -26.09 24.97 -16.45
N ILE A 201 -26.42 23.76 -16.89
CA ILE A 201 -25.81 23.11 -18.05
C ILE A 201 -26.22 23.93 -19.28
N VAL A 202 -25.46 24.97 -19.62
CA VAL A 202 -25.71 25.81 -20.79
C VAL A 202 -25.20 25.08 -22.03
N ASN A 203 -26.05 24.23 -22.60
CA ASN A 203 -25.87 23.70 -23.95
C ASN A 203 -26.05 24.82 -24.98
N THR A 204 -24.99 25.59 -25.25
CA THR A 204 -25.02 26.57 -26.34
C THR A 204 -24.68 25.88 -27.66
N ASN A 205 -25.74 25.48 -28.37
CA ASN A 205 -25.89 25.50 -29.83
C ASN A 205 -24.77 24.92 -30.71
N GLN A 206 -25.04 23.73 -31.24
CA GLN A 206 -25.27 23.46 -32.67
C GLN A 206 -24.73 24.53 -33.65
N ASN A 207 -23.46 24.42 -34.02
CA ASN A 207 -23.01 24.84 -35.34
C ASN A 207 -21.88 23.92 -35.83
N ALA A 208 -22.08 23.41 -37.03
CA ALA A 208 -21.31 22.35 -37.65
C ALA A 208 -19.91 22.83 -38.07
N SER A 209 -18.91 22.45 -37.28
CA SER A 209 -17.56 22.18 -37.75
C SER A 209 -17.38 20.68 -37.61
N SER A 210 -16.99 19.97 -38.67
CA SER A 210 -16.79 18.50 -38.70
C SER A 210 -15.58 18.02 -37.89
N LEU A 211 -15.16 18.79 -36.89
CA LEU A 211 -14.04 18.51 -36.01
C LEU A 211 -14.58 18.33 -34.59
N VAL A 212 -14.12 17.25 -33.96
CA VAL A 212 -14.37 16.96 -32.55
C VAL A 212 -13.58 17.97 -31.72
N SER A 213 -14.25 18.70 -30.83
CA SER A 213 -13.62 19.64 -29.89
C SER A 213 -13.52 19.00 -28.51
N PHE A 214 -12.38 19.18 -27.85
CA PHE A 214 -12.17 18.63 -26.51
C PHE A 214 -13.19 19.18 -25.51
N GLU A 215 -13.39 20.49 -25.48
CA GLU A 215 -14.25 21.18 -24.51
C GLU A 215 -15.73 20.85 -24.73
N ARG A 216 -16.16 20.74 -25.99
CA ARG A 216 -17.57 20.49 -26.33
C ARG A 216 -17.94 19.02 -26.29
N ASP A 217 -17.07 18.15 -26.81
CA ASP A 217 -17.44 16.76 -27.10
C ASP A 217 -16.80 15.75 -26.14
N ILE A 218 -15.59 16.01 -25.63
CA ILE A 218 -14.82 15.06 -24.81
C ILE A 218 -14.95 15.37 -23.32
N LEU A 219 -14.79 16.64 -22.93
CA LEU A 219 -14.78 17.08 -21.54
C LEU A 219 -16.08 16.74 -20.79
N PRO A 220 -17.29 16.84 -21.37
CA PRO A 220 -18.51 16.41 -20.68
C PRO A 220 -18.52 14.91 -20.34
N ILE A 221 -17.93 14.07 -21.21
CA ILE A 221 -17.79 12.63 -20.96
C ILE A 221 -16.81 12.42 -19.79
N PHE A 222 -15.68 13.12 -19.80
CA PHE A 222 -14.72 13.05 -18.70
C PHE A 222 -15.28 13.57 -17.37
N GLN A 223 -16.09 14.63 -17.40
CA GLN A 223 -16.78 15.16 -16.23
C GLN A 223 -17.76 14.17 -15.64
N ALA A 224 -18.48 13.43 -16.47
CA ALA A 224 -19.46 12.45 -15.99
C ALA A 224 -18.82 11.18 -15.43
N GLU A 225 -17.69 10.72 -16.00
CA GLU A 225 -17.21 9.35 -15.75
C GLU A 225 -15.75 9.26 -15.27
N CYS A 226 -14.93 10.30 -15.44
CA CYS A 226 -13.47 10.17 -15.31
C CYS A 226 -12.82 11.13 -14.30
N ILE A 227 -13.30 12.37 -14.18
CA ILE A 227 -12.67 13.43 -13.40
C ILE A 227 -12.74 13.17 -11.89
N ASP A 228 -13.65 12.33 -11.42
CA ASP A 228 -13.70 11.90 -10.01
C ASP A 228 -12.39 11.22 -9.56
N CYS A 229 -11.73 10.50 -10.47
CA CYS A 229 -10.45 9.85 -10.20
C CYS A 229 -9.25 10.53 -10.87
N HIS A 230 -9.48 11.25 -11.97
CA HIS A 230 -8.45 11.88 -12.80
C HIS A 230 -8.64 13.41 -12.91
N GLY A 231 -8.95 14.06 -11.80
CA GLY A 231 -9.23 15.49 -11.74
C GLY A 231 -8.21 16.28 -10.92
N THR A 232 -8.60 17.48 -10.49
CA THR A 232 -7.80 18.32 -9.58
C THR A 232 -7.70 17.73 -8.18
N ARG A 233 -8.78 17.10 -7.70
CA ARG A 233 -8.91 16.59 -6.32
C ARG A 233 -8.21 15.25 -6.09
N LYS A 234 -8.11 14.43 -7.14
CA LYS A 234 -7.50 13.11 -7.14
C LYS A 234 -6.87 12.84 -8.49
N LYS A 235 -5.64 12.31 -8.49
CA LYS A 235 -4.84 12.02 -9.69
C LYS A 235 -4.42 10.56 -9.71
N SER A 236 -5.41 9.67 -9.77
CA SER A 236 -5.15 8.22 -9.82
C SER A 236 -4.22 7.88 -10.98
N GLY A 237 -3.18 7.09 -10.72
CA GLY A 237 -2.23 6.69 -11.74
C GLY A 237 -1.51 7.87 -12.42
N LYS A 238 -1.31 9.00 -11.73
CA LYS A 238 -0.60 10.19 -12.24
C LYS A 238 -1.24 10.81 -13.50
N LEU A 239 -2.52 10.52 -13.75
CA LEU A 239 -3.25 10.99 -14.92
C LEU A 239 -4.30 12.06 -14.54
N ARG A 240 -4.39 13.11 -15.36
CA ARG A 240 -5.36 14.20 -15.24
C ARG A 240 -6.10 14.42 -16.56
N LEU A 241 -7.42 14.58 -16.46
CA LEU A 241 -8.36 14.65 -17.59
C LEU A 241 -9.29 15.86 -17.51
N ASP A 242 -9.07 16.76 -16.55
CA ASP A 242 -9.93 17.92 -16.31
C ASP A 242 -9.65 19.11 -17.24
N SER A 243 -8.60 19.04 -18.07
CA SER A 243 -8.30 20.03 -19.09
C SER A 243 -7.56 19.43 -20.28
N ALA A 244 -7.70 20.06 -21.45
CA ALA A 244 -6.99 19.71 -22.68
C ALA A 244 -5.47 19.67 -22.50
N ALA A 245 -4.92 20.68 -21.81
CA ALA A 245 -3.49 20.80 -21.57
C ALA A 245 -2.94 19.65 -20.72
N GLU A 246 -3.64 19.28 -19.65
CA GLU A 246 -3.24 18.16 -18.77
C GLU A 246 -3.42 16.81 -19.47
N PHE A 247 -4.49 16.65 -20.27
CA PHE A 247 -4.69 15.46 -21.08
C PHE A 247 -3.56 15.27 -22.10
N ALA A 248 -3.14 16.35 -22.78
CA ALA A 248 -2.06 16.32 -23.75
C ALA A 248 -0.67 16.16 -23.12
N ALA A 249 -0.48 16.63 -21.89
CA ALA A 249 0.77 16.50 -21.14
C ALA A 249 0.91 15.15 -20.41
N SER A 250 -0.05 14.24 -20.58
CA SER A 250 -0.04 12.92 -19.94
C SER A 250 1.18 12.10 -20.35
N PRO A 251 1.89 11.45 -19.41
CA PRO A 251 3.04 10.61 -19.72
C PRO A 251 2.68 9.31 -20.47
N TYR A 252 1.39 9.04 -20.67
CA TYR A 252 0.88 7.83 -21.32
C TYR A 252 0.52 8.01 -22.79
N PHE A 253 0.53 9.24 -23.31
CA PHE A 253 0.18 9.52 -24.70
C PHE A 253 1.36 10.19 -25.41
N ASP A 254 1.84 9.58 -26.49
CA ASP A 254 3.04 10.05 -27.19
C ASP A 254 2.81 11.37 -27.95
N GLU A 255 1.60 11.62 -28.44
CA GLU A 255 1.24 12.90 -29.09
C GLU A 255 -0.29 13.08 -29.10
N VAL A 256 -0.82 14.00 -28.29
CA VAL A 256 -2.22 14.44 -28.36
C VAL A 256 -2.24 15.88 -28.87
N VAL A 257 -2.60 16.05 -30.14
CA VAL A 257 -2.85 17.39 -30.70
C VAL A 257 -4.26 17.80 -30.31
N VAL A 258 -4.38 18.57 -29.23
CA VAL A 258 -5.65 19.23 -28.87
C VAL A 258 -5.64 20.61 -29.54
N ALA A 259 -6.48 20.79 -30.55
CA ALA A 259 -6.61 22.02 -31.34
C ALA A 259 -7.85 22.81 -30.95
#